data_AF-A0A081NB39-F1
#
_entry.id   AF-A0A081NB39-F1
#
_cell.length_a   1.000
_cell.length_b   1.000
_cell.length_c   1.000
_cell.angle_alpha   90.00
_cell.angle_beta   90.00
_cell.angle_gamma   90.00
#
_symmetry.space_group_name_H-M   'P 1'
#
loop_
_entity.id
_entity.type
_entity.pdbx_description
1 polymer ?
#
loop_
_entity_poly.entity_id
_entity_poly.type
_entity_poly.pdbx_seq_one_letter_code
_entity_poly.pdbx_strand_id
1 'polypeptide(L)'
;MIQQGFNIRSLSVRVAEGQEVNLAISGNFFFAESANKRFRIETDSGNSADMSAGRKIELQTQQSNLRIINSLGSGELVASLIYGYGDVSDSAVYGEISIKNAQSVNPMAPVTLSDGEIFTIAANSTRQKLTLYADAGNTGRVWLAGEKNKGLPLYGGHAHDFTEFSGELQLCGDGSGTQTVYLMEVVE
;
A
#
# COMPACT_ATOMS: atom_id res chain seq x y z
N MET A 1 10.68 -6.92 -4.18
CA MET A 1 10.31 -5.57 -4.66
C MET A 1 8.96 -5.70 -5.36
N ILE A 2 7.86 -5.48 -4.66
CA ILE A 2 6.51 -5.53 -5.25
C ILE A 2 6.06 -4.07 -5.38
N GLN A 3 6.39 -3.46 -6.50
CA GLN A 3 5.74 -2.21 -6.89
C GLN A 3 4.41 -2.60 -7.55
N GLN A 4 3.39 -2.88 -6.75
CA GLN A 4 2.01 -2.90 -7.26
C GLN A 4 1.66 -1.44 -7.57
N GLY A 5 2.01 -0.99 -8.78
CA GLY A 5 1.54 0.27 -9.29
C GLY A 5 0.01 0.23 -9.37
N PHE A 6 -0.65 1.22 -8.77
CA PHE A 6 -2.07 1.46 -8.97
C PHE A 6 -2.30 1.70 -10.47
N ASN A 7 -2.76 0.68 -11.19
CA ASN A 7 -3.09 0.78 -12.61
C ASN A 7 -4.49 1.39 -12.76
N ILE A 8 -4.60 2.67 -12.43
CA ILE A 8 -5.82 3.47 -12.57
C ILE A 8 -5.59 4.49 -13.69
N ARG A 9 -6.53 4.59 -14.63
CA ARG A 9 -6.49 5.51 -15.76
C ARG A 9 -7.78 6.31 -15.83
N SER A 10 -7.69 7.53 -16.35
CA SER A 10 -8.84 8.38 -16.65
C SER A 10 -8.95 8.60 -18.16
N LEU A 11 -10.18 8.70 -18.66
CA LEU A 11 -10.49 8.95 -20.05
C LEU A 11 -11.75 9.82 -20.17
N SER A 12 -11.70 10.83 -21.03
CA SER A 12 -12.88 11.58 -21.45
C SER A 12 -13.42 11.04 -22.76
N VAL A 13 -14.75 10.90 -22.83
CA VAL A 13 -15.45 10.38 -24.00
C VAL A 13 -16.53 11.35 -24.46
N ARG A 14 -16.73 11.41 -25.77
CA ARG A 14 -17.84 12.07 -26.43
C ARG A 14 -18.50 11.10 -27.38
N VAL A 15 -19.81 10.90 -27.26
CA VAL A 15 -20.55 9.94 -28.07
C VAL A 15 -21.82 10.60 -28.59
N ALA A 16 -21.94 10.70 -29.91
CA ALA A 16 -23.14 11.25 -30.56
C ALA A 16 -24.39 10.43 -30.21
N GLU A 17 -25.57 11.03 -30.37
CA GLU A 17 -26.84 10.36 -30.08
C GLU A 17 -27.02 9.09 -30.93
N GLY A 18 -27.38 7.98 -30.27
CA GLY A 18 -27.58 6.69 -30.92
C GLY A 18 -26.30 6.00 -31.38
N GLN A 19 -25.12 6.54 -31.06
CA GLN A 19 -23.82 5.96 -31.38
C GLN A 19 -23.19 5.26 -30.17
N GLU A 20 -22.10 4.55 -30.45
CA GLU A 20 -21.26 3.93 -29.44
C GLU A 20 -19.77 4.15 -29.72
N VAL A 21 -18.95 4.05 -28.68
CA VAL A 21 -17.49 4.06 -28.77
C VAL A 21 -16.95 2.82 -28.08
N ASN A 22 -16.03 2.13 -28.74
CA ASN A 22 -15.31 0.98 -28.20
C ASN A 22 -13.93 1.42 -27.72
N LEU A 23 -13.60 1.09 -26.49
CA LEU A 23 -12.34 1.46 -25.86
C LEU A 23 -11.56 0.22 -25.48
N ALA A 24 -10.30 0.16 -25.90
CA ALA A 24 -9.35 -0.81 -25.38
C ALA A 24 -8.90 -0.38 -23.98
N ILE A 25 -9.12 -1.24 -23.00
CA ILE A 25 -8.89 -0.97 -21.58
C ILE A 25 -8.22 -2.17 -20.91
N SER A 26 -7.81 -1.99 -19.65
CA SER A 26 -7.36 -3.10 -18.81
C SER A 26 -7.77 -2.80 -17.37
N GLY A 27 -8.72 -3.57 -16.85
CA GLY A 27 -9.22 -3.38 -15.49
C GLY A 27 -10.48 -4.17 -15.17
N ASN A 28 -10.82 -4.24 -13.89
CA ASN A 28 -12.05 -4.82 -13.36
C ASN A 28 -12.95 -3.78 -12.66
N PHE A 29 -12.54 -2.52 -12.62
CA PHE A 29 -13.29 -1.40 -12.04
C PHE A 29 -13.59 -0.32 -13.07
N PHE A 30 -14.80 0.24 -12.99
CA PHE A 30 -15.26 1.41 -13.73
C PHE A 30 -15.97 2.41 -12.82
N PHE A 31 -15.66 3.70 -13.00
CA PHE A 31 -16.34 4.80 -12.34
C PHE A 31 -16.61 5.92 -13.32
N ALA A 32 -17.87 6.34 -13.42
CA ALA A 32 -18.24 7.53 -14.17
C ALA A 32 -18.09 8.74 -13.26
N GLU A 33 -16.89 9.34 -13.26
CA GLU A 33 -16.58 10.53 -12.47
C GLU A 33 -17.52 11.67 -12.82
N SER A 34 -17.75 11.90 -14.11
CA SER A 34 -18.75 12.86 -14.59
C SER A 34 -19.47 12.33 -15.82
N ALA A 35 -20.72 12.73 -15.97
CA ALA A 35 -21.50 12.50 -17.18
C ALA A 35 -22.62 13.54 -17.24
N ASN A 36 -22.83 14.15 -18.40
CA ASN A 36 -23.93 15.11 -18.60
C ASN A 36 -25.32 14.44 -18.71
N LYS A 37 -25.36 13.12 -18.90
CA LYS A 37 -26.58 12.31 -18.99
C LYS A 37 -26.30 10.86 -18.62
N ARG A 38 -27.37 10.06 -18.51
CA ARG A 38 -27.26 8.59 -18.38
C ARG A 38 -26.78 7.99 -19.70
N PHE A 39 -26.06 6.89 -19.61
CA PHE A 39 -25.57 6.12 -20.76
C PHE A 39 -25.49 4.65 -20.39
N ARG A 40 -25.25 3.78 -21.37
CA ARG A 40 -25.05 2.34 -21.12
C ARG A 40 -23.60 1.97 -21.38
N ILE A 41 -23.08 1.05 -20.58
CA ILE A 41 -21.83 0.36 -20.87
C ILE A 41 -22.08 -1.11 -21.16
N GLU A 42 -21.27 -1.69 -22.03
CA GLU A 42 -21.18 -3.12 -22.27
C GLU A 42 -19.73 -3.56 -22.26
N THR A 43 -19.49 -4.78 -21.80
CA THR A 43 -18.15 -5.36 -21.64
C THR A 43 -18.02 -6.63 -22.50
N ASP A 44 -16.79 -7.07 -22.74
CA ASP A 44 -16.54 -8.28 -23.55
C ASP A 44 -17.17 -9.54 -22.95
N SER A 45 -17.31 -9.59 -21.62
CA SER A 45 -17.97 -10.70 -20.92
C SER A 45 -19.51 -10.62 -20.97
N GLY A 46 -20.08 -9.70 -21.76
CA GLY A 46 -21.53 -9.54 -21.91
C GLY A 46 -22.22 -8.84 -20.73
N ASN A 47 -21.47 -8.32 -19.75
CA ASN A 47 -22.08 -7.51 -18.69
C ASN A 47 -22.52 -6.17 -19.29
N SER A 48 -23.75 -5.76 -18.96
CA SER A 48 -24.34 -4.50 -19.38
C SER A 48 -24.87 -3.74 -18.18
N ALA A 49 -24.64 -2.44 -18.14
CA ALA A 49 -25.14 -1.60 -17.07
C ALA A 49 -25.43 -0.17 -17.52
N ASP A 50 -26.49 0.40 -16.97
CA ASP A 50 -26.75 1.83 -17.07
C ASP A 50 -25.84 2.59 -16.09
N MET A 51 -25.23 3.65 -16.59
CA MET A 51 -24.28 4.53 -15.90
C MET A 51 -24.82 5.96 -15.80
N SER A 52 -24.35 6.67 -14.78
CA SER A 52 -24.57 8.10 -14.54
C SER A 52 -23.36 8.65 -13.79
N ALA A 53 -23.22 9.97 -13.73
CA ALA A 53 -22.21 10.60 -12.88
C ALA A 53 -22.28 10.06 -11.45
N GLY A 54 -21.12 9.79 -10.85
CA GLY A 54 -20.98 9.21 -9.52
C GLY A 54 -21.21 7.70 -9.45
N ARG A 55 -21.66 7.04 -10.53
CA ARG A 55 -21.92 5.59 -10.52
C ARG A 55 -20.64 4.82 -10.78
N LYS A 56 -20.49 3.73 -10.04
CA LYS A 56 -19.34 2.84 -10.10
C LYS A 56 -19.77 1.38 -10.25
N ILE A 57 -18.92 0.58 -10.87
CA ILE A 57 -19.15 -0.83 -11.12
C ILE A 57 -17.84 -1.57 -10.93
N GLU A 58 -17.92 -2.64 -10.15
CA GLU A 58 -16.90 -3.67 -10.06
C GLU A 58 -17.34 -4.87 -10.88
N LEU A 59 -16.40 -5.45 -11.63
CA LEU A 59 -16.62 -6.62 -12.44
C LEU A 59 -15.83 -7.80 -11.88
N GLN A 60 -16.45 -8.98 -11.91
CA GLN A 60 -15.84 -10.20 -11.38
C GLN A 60 -14.62 -10.66 -12.19
N THR A 61 -14.50 -10.20 -13.43
CA THR A 61 -13.40 -10.53 -14.34
C THR A 61 -12.81 -9.27 -14.95
N GLN A 62 -11.52 -9.32 -15.22
CA GLN A 62 -10.83 -8.27 -15.99
C GLN A 62 -11.46 -8.15 -17.38
N GLN A 63 -11.63 -6.90 -17.83
CA GLN A 63 -12.10 -6.58 -19.17
C GLN A 63 -10.96 -6.03 -20.02
N SER A 64 -11.04 -6.32 -21.32
CA SER A 64 -10.11 -5.82 -22.34
C SER A 64 -10.75 -4.74 -23.21
N ASN A 65 -12.07 -4.74 -23.34
CA ASN A 65 -12.81 -3.64 -23.96
C ASN A 65 -14.01 -3.18 -23.14
N LEU A 66 -14.32 -1.90 -23.31
CA LEU A 66 -15.52 -1.27 -22.82
C LEU A 66 -16.21 -0.56 -23.97
N ARG A 67 -17.47 -0.91 -24.20
CA ARG A 67 -18.36 -0.22 -25.13
C ARG A 67 -19.17 0.79 -24.37
N ILE A 68 -19.17 2.04 -24.82
CA ILE A 68 -19.94 3.14 -24.23
C ILE A 68 -21.01 3.52 -25.24
N ILE A 69 -22.26 3.37 -24.84
CA ILE A 69 -23.42 3.43 -25.73
C ILE A 69 -24.30 4.61 -25.29
N ASN A 70 -24.46 5.60 -26.17
CA ASN A 70 -25.36 6.74 -25.95
C ASN A 70 -26.77 6.43 -26.49
N SER A 71 -27.44 5.49 -25.84
CA SER A 71 -28.81 5.08 -26.17
C SER A 71 -29.88 5.60 -25.20
N LEU A 72 -29.47 6.27 -24.13
CA LEU A 72 -30.37 6.71 -23.06
C LEU A 72 -30.62 8.23 -23.16
N GLY A 73 -31.75 8.60 -23.78
CA GLY A 73 -32.17 10.00 -23.95
C GLY A 73 -31.49 10.70 -25.13
N SER A 74 -31.86 11.97 -25.37
CA SER A 74 -31.39 12.76 -26.53
C SER A 74 -30.09 13.52 -26.27
N GLY A 75 -29.41 13.93 -27.35
CA GLY A 75 -28.19 14.74 -27.32
C GLY A 75 -26.87 13.96 -27.14
N GLU A 76 -25.76 14.66 -27.35
CA GLU A 76 -24.39 14.15 -27.18
C GLU A 76 -24.11 13.78 -25.71
N LEU A 77 -23.55 12.58 -25.52
CA LEU A 77 -22.97 12.17 -24.25
C LEU A 77 -21.56 12.75 -24.13
N VAL A 78 -21.29 13.41 -23.01
CA VAL A 78 -19.95 13.80 -22.57
C VAL A 78 -19.73 13.24 -21.18
N ALA A 79 -18.72 12.41 -21.02
CA ALA A 79 -18.40 11.77 -19.74
C ALA A 79 -16.89 11.66 -19.50
N SER A 80 -16.50 11.68 -18.24
CA SER A 80 -15.16 11.29 -17.79
C SER A 80 -15.27 10.00 -16.99
N LEU A 81 -14.47 9.01 -17.38
CA LEU A 81 -14.46 7.68 -16.80
C LEU A 81 -13.10 7.39 -16.19
N ILE A 82 -13.12 6.76 -15.03
CA ILE A 82 -11.95 6.18 -14.38
C ILE A 82 -12.09 4.66 -14.46
N TYR A 83 -11.03 3.97 -14.86
CA TYR A 83 -10.98 2.51 -14.91
C TYR A 83 -9.62 1.99 -14.46
N GLY A 84 -9.60 0.75 -13.98
CA GLY A 84 -8.35 0.14 -13.50
C GLY A 84 -8.56 -1.16 -12.76
N TYR A 85 -7.55 -1.51 -11.96
CA TYR A 85 -7.59 -2.66 -11.06
C TYR A 85 -7.87 -2.21 -9.62
N GLY A 86 -8.76 -2.91 -8.93
CA GLY A 86 -9.02 -2.73 -7.52
C GLY A 86 -10.45 -3.04 -7.13
N ASP A 87 -10.75 -2.80 -5.86
CA ASP A 87 -12.08 -2.99 -5.28
C ASP A 87 -12.79 -1.64 -5.13
N VAL A 88 -14.11 -1.65 -5.27
CA VAL A 88 -14.90 -0.43 -5.45
C VAL A 88 -15.79 -0.20 -4.23
N SER A 89 -15.19 0.26 -3.15
CA SER A 89 -15.87 0.51 -1.88
C SER A 89 -16.37 1.96 -1.76
N ASP A 90 -17.67 2.18 -1.50
CA ASP A 90 -18.23 3.55 -1.24
C ASP A 90 -18.04 3.92 0.22
N SER A 91 -17.90 2.88 1.03
CA SER A 91 -17.20 2.88 2.29
C SER A 91 -15.78 3.42 2.07
N ALA A 92 -15.62 4.74 2.27
CA ALA A 92 -14.41 5.26 2.85
C ALA A 92 -14.04 4.33 4.02
N VAL A 93 -12.75 4.00 4.15
CA VAL A 93 -12.20 3.23 5.28
C VAL A 93 -13.08 3.38 6.52
N TYR A 94 -13.93 2.39 6.80
CA TYR A 94 -14.74 2.37 8.01
C TYR A 94 -13.93 1.59 9.03
N GLY A 95 -13.23 2.35 9.84
CA GLY A 95 -12.51 1.89 11.00
C GLY A 95 -12.23 3.12 11.84
N GLU A 96 -12.24 2.97 13.17
CA GLU A 96 -11.57 3.96 14.00
C GLU A 96 -10.11 4.03 13.54
N ILE A 97 -9.68 5.20 13.10
CA ILE A 97 -8.25 5.52 13.15
C ILE A 97 -7.96 5.68 14.64
N SER A 98 -7.64 4.57 15.30
CA SER A 98 -7.09 4.62 16.64
C SER A 98 -5.70 5.22 16.51
N ILE A 99 -5.60 6.53 16.73
CA ILE A 99 -4.33 7.15 17.10
C ILE A 99 -4.02 6.54 18.47
N LYS A 100 -3.23 5.46 18.50
CA LYS A 100 -2.66 4.94 19.74
C LYS A 100 -1.73 6.04 20.24
N ASN A 101 -2.21 6.83 21.19
CA ASN A 101 -1.37 7.79 21.90
C ASN A 101 -0.35 6.97 22.67
N ALA A 102 0.90 7.01 22.23
CA ALA A 102 2.00 6.53 23.04
C ALA A 102 2.07 7.38 24.32
N GLN A 103 2.12 6.76 25.51
CA GLN A 103 2.38 7.52 26.74
C GLN A 103 3.81 8.06 26.75
N SER A 104 4.78 7.32 26.20
CA SER A 104 6.16 7.79 26.13
C SER A 104 6.96 7.21 24.96
N VAL A 105 7.96 7.98 24.55
CA VAL A 105 9.01 7.61 23.58
C VAL A 105 10.32 7.55 24.34
N ASN A 106 10.89 6.35 24.47
CA ASN A 106 12.05 6.09 25.31
C ASN A 106 13.25 5.74 24.42
N PRO A 107 14.17 6.68 24.16
CA PRO A 107 15.44 6.34 23.53
C PRO A 107 16.25 5.44 24.46
N MET A 108 16.80 4.37 23.91
CA MET A 108 17.70 3.47 24.63
C MET A 108 19.16 3.81 24.29
N ALA A 109 20.08 3.35 25.14
CA ALA A 109 21.50 3.49 24.84
C ALA A 109 21.86 2.80 23.51
N PRO A 110 22.69 3.42 22.65
CA PRO A 110 23.18 2.77 21.44
C PRO A 110 23.94 1.49 21.79
N VAL A 111 23.81 0.49 20.93
CA VAL A 111 24.47 -0.80 21.08
C VAL A 111 25.56 -0.91 20.03
N THR A 112 26.80 -1.06 20.48
CA THR A 112 27.94 -1.38 19.60
C THR A 112 28.20 -2.87 19.69
N LEU A 113 28.28 -3.54 18.54
CA LEU A 113 28.46 -4.99 18.45
C LEU A 113 29.80 -5.34 17.81
N SER A 114 30.44 -6.37 18.34
CA SER A 114 31.63 -7.03 17.80
C SER A 114 31.26 -8.30 17.01
N ASP A 115 32.25 -8.99 16.42
CA ASP A 115 31.99 -10.22 15.65
C ASP A 115 31.31 -11.30 16.48
N GLY A 116 30.11 -11.72 16.08
CA GLY A 116 29.35 -12.74 16.76
C GLY A 116 28.84 -12.32 18.15
N GLU A 117 29.04 -11.06 18.54
CA GLU A 117 28.50 -10.54 19.80
C GLU A 117 26.97 -10.52 19.71
N ILE A 118 26.32 -11.11 20.70
CA ILE A 118 24.87 -11.14 20.81
C ILE A 118 24.44 -10.12 21.85
N PHE A 119 23.59 -9.18 21.44
CA PHE A 119 22.92 -8.27 22.35
C PHE A 119 21.43 -8.57 22.39
N THR A 120 20.92 -8.73 23.60
CA THR A 120 19.52 -9.06 23.85
C THR A 120 18.75 -7.82 24.31
N ILE A 121 17.79 -7.39 23.49
CA ILE A 121 16.78 -6.42 23.87
C ILE A 121 15.68 -7.19 24.60
N ALA A 122 15.57 -6.97 25.91
CA ALA A 122 14.61 -7.65 26.75
C ALA A 122 13.16 -7.45 26.29
N ALA A 123 12.33 -8.45 26.56
CA ALA A 123 10.88 -8.34 26.44
C ALA A 123 10.35 -7.19 27.30
N ASN A 124 9.37 -6.47 26.76
CA ASN A 124 8.69 -5.40 27.47
C ASN A 124 7.19 -5.50 27.15
N SER A 125 6.40 -5.83 28.17
CA SER A 125 4.96 -6.05 28.03
C SER A 125 4.16 -4.80 27.70
N THR A 126 4.71 -3.60 27.93
CA THR A 126 4.07 -2.33 27.57
C THR A 126 4.57 -1.78 26.23
N ARG A 127 5.51 -2.48 25.57
CA ARG A 127 6.07 -2.02 24.30
C ARG A 127 5.06 -2.18 23.17
N GLN A 128 4.77 -1.06 22.52
CA GLN A 128 3.94 -0.99 21.32
C GLN A 128 4.78 -0.98 20.04
N LYS A 129 5.96 -0.36 20.08
CA LYS A 129 6.89 -0.31 18.95
C LYS A 129 8.34 -0.38 19.41
N LEU A 130 9.17 -1.11 18.67
CA LEU A 130 10.62 -1.04 18.74
C LEU A 130 11.16 -0.55 17.40
N THR A 131 11.91 0.55 17.40
CA THR A 131 12.65 1.05 16.25
C THR A 131 14.13 0.79 16.46
N LEU A 132 14.76 0.20 15.46
CA LEU A 132 16.21 0.01 15.40
C LEU A 132 16.75 0.78 14.20
N TYR A 133 17.85 1.48 14.40
CA TYR A 133 18.52 2.22 13.35
C TYR A 133 20.00 1.91 13.38
N ALA A 134 20.51 1.26 12.33
CA ALA A 134 21.93 1.04 12.17
C ALA A 134 22.62 2.35 11.78
N ASP A 135 23.66 2.74 12.52
CA ASP A 135 24.43 3.96 12.26
C ASP A 135 24.90 4.02 10.80
N ALA A 136 24.78 5.18 10.16
CA ALA A 136 25.16 5.36 8.76
C ALA A 136 26.66 5.11 8.50
N GLY A 137 27.50 5.24 9.53
CA GLY A 137 28.93 4.93 9.51
C GLY A 137 29.24 3.43 9.70
N ASN A 138 28.23 2.57 9.85
CA ASN A 138 28.48 1.13 9.93
C ASN A 138 29.06 0.60 8.63
N THR A 139 30.16 -0.13 8.77
CA THR A 139 30.88 -0.76 7.65
C THR A 139 30.61 -2.26 7.55
N GLY A 140 29.93 -2.82 8.54
CA GLY A 140 29.39 -4.18 8.55
C GLY A 140 27.87 -4.21 8.72
N ARG A 141 27.36 -5.40 9.03
CA ARG A 141 25.94 -5.69 9.20
C ARG A 141 25.63 -6.08 10.63
N VAL A 142 24.42 -5.77 11.05
CA VAL A 142 23.83 -6.30 12.28
C VAL A 142 22.68 -7.22 11.93
N TRP A 143 22.68 -8.42 12.48
CA TRP A 143 21.71 -9.47 12.20
C TRP A 143 20.61 -9.51 13.27
N LEU A 144 19.36 -9.43 12.82
CA LEU A 144 18.16 -9.57 13.65
C LEU A 144 17.74 -11.04 13.77
N ALA A 145 18.53 -11.86 14.49
CA ALA A 145 18.18 -13.26 14.79
C ALA A 145 19.05 -13.90 15.89
N GLY A 146 19.83 -13.12 16.64
CA GLY A 146 20.77 -13.66 17.65
C GLY A 146 21.90 -14.53 17.09
N GLU A 147 21.98 -14.71 15.76
CA GLU A 147 23.06 -15.44 15.11
C GLU A 147 23.46 -14.77 13.80
N LYS A 148 24.78 -14.70 13.58
CA LYS A 148 25.38 -14.17 12.34
C LYS A 148 24.87 -14.95 11.13
N ASN A 149 24.50 -14.23 10.07
CA ASN A 149 23.99 -14.77 8.80
C ASN A 149 22.68 -15.58 8.88
N LYS A 150 21.96 -15.57 10.01
CA LYS A 150 20.70 -16.32 10.17
C LYS A 150 19.45 -15.46 10.31
N GLY A 151 19.58 -14.14 10.20
CA GLY A 151 18.49 -13.18 10.39
C GLY A 151 18.34 -12.16 9.26
N LEU A 152 17.55 -11.12 9.54
CA LEU A 152 17.46 -9.95 8.66
C LEU A 152 18.71 -9.07 8.88
N PRO A 153 19.50 -8.77 7.84
CA PRO A 153 20.65 -7.87 7.97
C PRO A 153 20.20 -6.40 7.96
N LEU A 154 20.71 -5.63 8.93
CA LEU A 154 20.67 -4.18 8.98
C LEU A 154 22.00 -3.61 8.48
N TYR A 155 21.94 -2.83 7.41
CA TYR A 155 23.08 -2.11 6.83
C TYR A 155 23.13 -0.70 7.39
N GLY A 156 24.28 -0.04 7.30
CA GLY A 156 24.42 1.35 7.74
C GLY A 156 23.36 2.27 7.12
N GLY A 157 22.69 3.05 7.98
CA GLY A 157 21.63 3.96 7.60
C GLY A 157 20.25 3.33 7.45
N HIS A 158 20.11 2.01 7.66
CA HIS A 158 18.81 1.34 7.61
C HIS A 158 18.10 1.42 8.97
N ALA A 159 16.80 1.67 8.91
CA ALA A 159 15.89 1.54 10.03
C ALA A 159 15.02 0.28 9.89
N HIS A 160 14.62 -0.30 11.01
CA HIS A 160 13.62 -1.34 11.06
C HIS A 160 12.68 -1.13 12.25
N ASP A 161 11.39 -1.30 11.99
CA ASP A 161 10.32 -1.07 12.96
C ASP A 161 9.61 -2.40 13.23
N PHE A 162 9.53 -2.76 14.50
CA PHE A 162 8.67 -3.84 15.01
C PHE A 162 7.47 -3.20 15.71
N THR A 163 6.28 -3.32 15.11
CA THR A 163 5.02 -2.85 15.71
C THR A 163 4.29 -4.02 16.37
N GLU A 164 3.56 -3.74 17.45
CA GLU A 164 2.79 -4.73 18.21
C GLU A 164 3.66 -5.88 18.74
N PHE A 165 4.88 -5.52 19.18
CA PHE A 165 5.91 -6.45 19.62
C PHE A 165 6.27 -6.23 21.09
N SER A 166 6.05 -7.28 21.90
CA SER A 166 6.37 -7.31 23.34
C SER A 166 7.47 -8.31 23.70
N GLY A 167 7.93 -9.09 22.74
CA GLY A 167 8.90 -10.17 22.94
C GLY A 167 10.36 -9.69 23.09
N GLU A 168 11.24 -10.66 23.27
CA GLU A 168 12.70 -10.45 23.24
C GLU A 168 13.19 -10.38 21.80
N LEU A 169 14.14 -9.48 21.52
CA LEU A 169 14.82 -9.38 20.22
C LEU A 169 16.33 -9.48 20.41
N GLN A 170 16.99 -10.27 19.57
CA GLN A 170 18.44 -10.46 19.62
C GLN A 170 19.12 -9.88 18.39
N LEU A 171 20.16 -9.09 18.63
CA LEU A 171 21.05 -8.50 17.63
C LEU A 171 22.36 -9.27 17.62
N CYS A 172 22.93 -9.49 16.45
CA CYS A 172 24.25 -10.11 16.31
C CYS A 172 25.14 -9.34 15.34
N GLY A 173 26.34 -8.96 15.78
CA GLY A 173 27.32 -8.30 14.91
C GLY A 173 27.96 -9.26 13.90
N ASP A 174 28.27 -8.77 12.70
CA ASP A 174 28.96 -9.55 11.66
C ASP A 174 30.50 -9.44 11.71
N GLY A 175 31.03 -8.64 12.63
CA GLY A 175 32.47 -8.52 12.86
C GLY A 175 33.27 -7.69 11.86
N SER A 176 32.64 -7.18 10.80
CA SER A 176 33.29 -6.27 9.87
C SER A 176 33.10 -4.80 10.27
N GLY A 177 34.19 -4.15 10.70
CA GLY A 177 34.21 -2.73 11.00
C GLY A 177 33.25 -2.30 12.12
N THR A 178 32.79 -1.05 12.07
CA THR A 178 31.91 -0.47 13.10
C THR A 178 30.46 -0.96 12.91
N GLN A 179 29.81 -1.34 14.02
CA GLN A 179 28.43 -1.83 14.05
C GLN A 179 27.70 -1.27 15.27
N THR A 180 27.19 -0.06 15.12
CA THR A 180 26.38 0.62 16.13
C THR A 180 24.91 0.62 15.73
N VAL A 181 24.01 0.32 16.67
CA VAL A 181 22.55 0.39 16.49
C VAL A 181 21.96 1.33 17.53
N TYR A 182 21.23 2.34 17.06
CA TYR A 182 20.39 3.17 17.90
C TYR A 182 19.03 2.52 18.06
N LEU A 183 18.47 2.62 19.27
CA LEU A 183 17.27 1.91 19.66
C LEU A 183 16.30 2.92 20.27
N MET A 184 15.04 2.79 19.91
CA MET A 184 13.96 3.59 20.48
C MET A 184 12.76 2.68 20.68
N GLU A 185 12.16 2.71 21.86
CA GLU A 185 10.89 2.05 22.10
C GLU A 185 9.77 3.06 22.35
N VAL A 186 8.58 2.70 21.88
CA VAL A 186 7.33 3.39 22.15
C VAL A 186 6.52 2.47 23.04
N VAL A 187 6.11 2.98 24.20
CA VAL A 187 5.36 2.21 25.20
C VAL A 187 3.97 2.81 25.40
N GLU A 188 3.03 1.94 25.76
CA GLU A 188 1.66 2.31 26.09
C GLU A 188 1.58 3.24 27.28
#